data_AF-Q5MJ21-F1
#
_entry.id   AF-Q5MJ21-F1
#
_cell.length_a   1.000
_cell.length_b   1.000
_cell.length_c   1.000
_cell.angle_alpha   90.00
_cell.angle_beta   90.00
_cell.angle_gamma   90.00
#
_symmetry.space_group_name_H-M   'P 1'
#
loop_
_entity.id
_entity.type
_entity.pdbx_description
1 polymer ?
#
loop_
_entity_poly.entity_id
_entity_poly.type
_entity_poly.pdbx_seq_one_letter_code
_entity_poly.pdbx_strand_id
1 'polypeptide(L)'
;KTKKKLEDKWIADSDVIAQALEEKYPEPPLATPPDKAQLGQKYFPPFIGFLKSKDSSDGTEQALLDELTSFDNYLKDNGPFINGVTISAADLALGPKLYHMEIALGHYKNCLFQIHFHM
;
A
#
# COMPACT_ATOMS: atom_id res chain seq x y z
N LYS A 1 -17.37 -1.95 6.07
CA LYS A 1 -17.21 -3.02 5.04
C LYS A 1 -17.60 -2.43 3.69
N THR A 2 -16.64 -2.27 2.79
CA THR A 2 -16.88 -1.76 1.42
C THR A 2 -17.71 -2.77 0.64
N LYS A 3 -18.76 -2.30 -0.04
CA LYS A 3 -19.63 -3.12 -0.90
C LYS A 3 -19.80 -2.43 -2.25
N LYS A 4 -19.75 -3.19 -3.34
CA LYS A 4 -20.04 -2.71 -4.72
C LYS A 4 -21.11 -3.60 -5.35
N LYS A 5 -22.06 -2.99 -6.05
CA LYS A 5 -23.07 -3.71 -6.84
C LYS A 5 -22.49 -4.00 -8.22
N LEU A 6 -22.38 -5.28 -8.57
CA LEU A 6 -21.94 -5.75 -9.89
C LEU A 6 -22.95 -6.77 -10.39
N GLU A 7 -23.58 -6.51 -11.54
CA GLU A 7 -24.56 -7.43 -12.16
C GLU A 7 -25.64 -7.91 -11.19
N ASP A 8 -26.24 -6.95 -10.50
CA ASP A 8 -27.29 -7.16 -9.51
C ASP A 8 -26.92 -7.98 -8.26
N LYS A 9 -25.63 -8.34 -8.11
CA LYS A 9 -25.09 -8.96 -6.91
C LYS A 9 -24.24 -7.98 -6.11
N TRP A 10 -24.38 -8.05 -4.79
CA TRP A 10 -23.54 -7.29 -3.86
C TRP A 10 -22.29 -8.09 -3.55
N ILE A 11 -21.15 -7.54 -3.92
CA ILE A 11 -19.84 -8.11 -3.60
C ILE A 11 -19.23 -7.27 -2.47
N ALA A 12 -18.63 -7.94 -1.50
CA ALA A 12 -17.88 -7.34 -0.40
C ALA A 12 -16.42 -7.83 -0.48
N ASP A 13 -15.54 -7.19 0.30
CA ASP A 13 -14.08 -7.36 0.24
C ASP A 13 -13.46 -6.61 -0.93
N SER A 14 -12.50 -5.73 -0.65
CA SER A 14 -11.87 -4.90 -1.69
C SER A 14 -11.10 -5.72 -2.70
N ASP A 15 -10.46 -6.81 -2.28
CA ASP A 15 -9.61 -7.62 -3.15
C ASP A 15 -10.49 -8.42 -4.11
N VAL A 16 -11.58 -8.98 -3.60
CA VAL A 16 -12.60 -9.67 -4.41
C VAL A 16 -13.28 -8.70 -5.38
N ILE A 17 -13.60 -7.48 -4.93
CA ILE A 17 -14.17 -6.45 -5.80
C ILE A 17 -13.19 -6.07 -6.91
N ALA A 18 -11.91 -5.86 -6.60
CA ALA A 18 -10.89 -5.50 -7.59
C ALA A 18 -10.69 -6.61 -8.62
N GLN A 19 -10.61 -7.87 -8.18
CA GLN A 19 -10.52 -9.03 -9.08
C GLN A 19 -11.74 -9.14 -10.00
N ALA A 20 -12.95 -9.01 -9.46
CA ALA A 20 -14.16 -9.07 -10.26
C ALA A 20 -14.25 -7.92 -11.30
N LEU A 21 -13.61 -6.78 -11.02
CA LEU A 21 -13.52 -5.69 -11.99
C LEU A 21 -12.50 -5.98 -13.09
N GLU A 22 -11.35 -6.55 -12.76
CA GLU A 22 -10.35 -6.98 -13.75
C GLU A 22 -10.92 -8.03 -14.71
N GLU A 23 -11.64 -9.03 -14.17
CA GLU A 23 -12.27 -10.08 -15.00
C GLU A 23 -13.34 -9.52 -15.95
N LYS A 24 -14.09 -8.50 -15.49
CA LYS A 24 -15.16 -7.88 -16.28
C LYS A 24 -14.65 -6.83 -17.27
N TYR A 25 -13.61 -6.11 -16.90
CA TYR A 25 -13.02 -5.01 -17.66
C TYR A 25 -11.50 -5.23 -17.76
N PRO A 26 -11.05 -6.18 -18.59
CA PRO A 26 -9.64 -6.59 -18.64
C PRO A 26 -8.72 -5.55 -19.30
N GLU A 27 -9.27 -4.50 -19.91
CA GLU A 27 -8.51 -3.49 -20.64
C GLU A 27 -8.84 -2.07 -20.12
N PRO A 28 -7.83 -1.29 -19.71
CA PRO A 28 -6.41 -1.68 -19.60
C PRO A 28 -6.18 -2.67 -18.44
N PRO A 29 -5.21 -3.61 -18.56
CA PRO A 29 -4.96 -4.59 -17.51
C PRO A 29 -4.34 -3.95 -16.28
N LEU A 30 -4.85 -4.31 -15.10
CA LEU A 30 -4.32 -3.87 -13.81
C LEU A 30 -3.75 -5.04 -13.00
N ALA A 31 -3.83 -6.29 -13.49
CA ALA A 31 -3.27 -7.44 -12.78
C ALA A 31 -1.79 -7.25 -12.40
N THR A 32 -1.46 -7.43 -11.12
CA THR A 32 -0.07 -7.43 -10.65
C THR A 32 0.52 -8.84 -10.81
N PRO A 33 1.76 -8.97 -11.35
CA PRO A 33 2.47 -10.24 -11.40
C PRO A 33 2.60 -10.90 -10.00
N PRO A 34 2.45 -12.23 -9.87
CA PRO A 34 2.45 -12.90 -8.56
C PRO A 34 3.71 -12.68 -7.73
N ASP A 35 4.88 -12.57 -8.37
CA ASP A 35 6.17 -12.29 -7.74
C ASP A 35 6.27 -10.86 -7.15
N LYS A 36 5.40 -9.95 -7.60
CA LYS A 36 5.34 -8.56 -7.16
C LYS A 36 4.21 -8.26 -6.19
N ALA A 37 3.23 -9.16 -6.06
CA ALA A 37 2.01 -8.94 -5.28
C ALA A 37 2.27 -8.59 -3.80
N GLN A 38 3.37 -9.09 -3.22
CA GLN A 38 3.72 -8.88 -1.81
C GLN A 38 4.65 -7.69 -1.55
N LEU A 39 5.10 -7.00 -2.61
CA LEU A 39 5.98 -5.85 -2.48
C LEU A 39 5.25 -4.69 -1.80
N GLY A 40 5.94 -4.03 -0.87
CA GLY A 40 5.37 -2.93 -0.10
C GLY A 40 4.31 -3.33 0.93
N GLN A 41 4.00 -4.61 1.16
CA GLN A 41 3.00 -4.98 2.18
C GLN A 41 3.57 -5.13 3.60
N LYS A 42 4.88 -5.34 3.72
CA LYS A 42 5.56 -5.67 4.98
C LYS A 42 5.63 -4.52 5.99
N TYR A 43 5.44 -3.27 5.56
CA TYR A 43 5.47 -2.12 6.47
C TYR A 43 4.26 -2.06 7.41
N PHE A 44 3.15 -2.75 7.11
CA PHE A 44 1.91 -2.53 7.86
C PHE A 44 2.00 -2.96 9.34
N PRO A 45 2.53 -4.14 9.70
CA PRO A 45 2.78 -4.48 11.10
C PRO A 45 3.68 -3.47 11.86
N PRO A 46 4.87 -3.07 11.36
CA PRO A 46 5.69 -2.07 12.05
C PRO A 46 5.04 -0.69 12.07
N PHE A 47 4.24 -0.31 11.07
CA PHE A 47 3.44 0.92 11.12
C PHE A 47 2.48 0.91 12.32
N ILE A 48 1.70 -0.17 12.50
CA ILE A 48 0.79 -0.29 13.64
C ILE A 48 1.55 -0.33 14.97
N GLY A 49 2.71 -0.98 15.00
CA GLY A 49 3.62 -0.99 16.15
C GLY A 49 4.06 0.42 16.53
N PHE A 50 4.62 1.17 15.58
CA PHE A 50 5.08 2.53 15.78
C PHE A 50 3.93 3.46 16.17
N LEU A 51 2.79 3.43 15.47
CA LEU A 51 1.63 4.26 15.76
C LEU A 51 1.13 4.09 17.21
N LYS A 52 1.14 2.86 17.73
CA LYS A 52 0.68 2.55 19.10
C LYS A 52 1.75 2.72 20.16
N SER A 53 3.03 2.75 19.77
CA SER A 53 4.14 2.90 20.70
C SER A 53 4.00 4.19 21.52
N LYS A 54 4.41 4.10 22.79
CA LYS A 54 4.52 5.25 23.70
C LYS A 54 5.97 5.49 24.13
N ASP A 55 6.89 4.64 23.68
CA ASP A 55 8.30 4.64 24.04
C ASP A 55 9.13 4.88 22.78
N SER A 56 9.83 6.00 22.73
CA SER A 56 10.67 6.38 21.59
C SER A 56 11.91 5.49 21.41
N SER A 57 12.21 4.59 22.37
CA SER A 57 13.38 3.72 22.36
C SER A 57 13.07 2.24 22.09
N ASP A 58 11.80 1.90 21.84
CA ASP A 58 11.35 0.52 21.63
C ASP A 58 11.68 -0.07 20.24
N GLY A 59 12.30 0.73 19.37
CA GLY A 59 12.74 0.32 18.03
C GLY A 59 11.63 0.21 16.98
N THR A 60 10.37 0.51 17.32
CA THR A 60 9.26 0.40 16.37
C THR A 60 9.34 1.39 15.21
N GLU A 61 9.88 2.59 15.45
CA GLU A 61 10.15 3.58 14.39
C GLU A 61 11.19 3.07 13.39
N GLN A 62 12.30 2.53 13.90
CA GLN A 62 13.37 2.00 13.05
C GLN A 62 12.88 0.82 12.21
N ALA A 63 12.09 -0.09 12.80
CA ALA A 63 11.51 -1.19 12.05
C ALA A 63 10.58 -0.72 10.91
N LEU A 64 9.83 0.38 11.10
CA LEU A 64 9.04 0.98 10.04
C LEU A 64 9.93 1.60 8.95
N LEU A 65 10.96 2.35 9.36
CA LEU A 65 11.93 2.97 8.45
C LEU A 65 12.65 1.94 7.59
N ASP A 66 13.04 0.80 8.14
CA ASP A 66 13.73 -0.26 7.41
C ASP A 66 12.86 -0.84 6.30
N GLU A 67 11.58 -1.12 6.58
CA GLU A 67 10.63 -1.63 5.59
C GLU A 67 10.31 -0.60 4.49
N LEU A 68 10.11 0.68 4.87
CA LEU A 68 9.88 1.75 3.91
C LEU A 68 11.11 2.03 3.04
N THR A 69 12.31 1.98 3.63
CA THR A 69 13.58 2.15 2.90
C THR A 69 13.81 0.98 1.94
N SER A 70 13.52 -0.25 2.35
CA SER A 70 13.59 -1.41 1.46
C SER A 70 12.63 -1.28 0.28
N PHE A 71 11.42 -0.78 0.50
CA PHE A 71 10.45 -0.55 -0.56
C PHE A 71 10.84 0.61 -1.49
N ASP A 72 11.33 1.71 -0.95
CA ASP A 72 11.84 2.85 -1.73
C ASP A 72 13.02 2.45 -2.62
N ASN A 73 13.97 1.68 -2.09
CA ASN A 73 15.09 1.14 -2.88
C ASN A 73 14.61 0.24 -4.02
N TYR A 74 13.60 -0.61 -3.78
CA TYR A 74 12.98 -1.38 -4.85
C TYR A 74 12.45 -0.48 -5.97
N LEU A 75 11.71 0.58 -5.63
CA LEU A 75 11.12 1.48 -6.62
C LEU A 75 12.17 2.34 -7.35
N LYS A 76 13.29 2.67 -6.73
CA LYS A 76 14.41 3.32 -7.43
C LYS A 76 14.96 2.45 -8.56
N ASP A 77 15.05 1.14 -8.33
CA ASP A 77 15.61 0.20 -9.30
C ASP A 77 14.57 -0.31 -10.30
N ASN A 78 13.29 -0.33 -9.93
CA ASN A 78 12.23 -1.03 -10.68
C ASN A 78 11.01 -0.17 -11.01
N GLY A 79 10.94 1.09 -10.57
CA GLY A 79 9.76 1.95 -10.63
C GLY A 79 9.50 2.60 -12.00
N PRO A 80 8.57 3.59 -12.06
CA PRO A 80 8.01 4.35 -10.93
C PRO A 80 6.94 3.63 -10.10
N PHE A 81 6.28 2.59 -10.62
CA PHE A 81 5.28 1.78 -9.91
C PHE A 81 5.82 0.41 -9.51
N ILE A 82 5.07 -0.35 -8.71
CA ILE A 82 5.43 -1.71 -8.32
C ILE A 82 5.67 -2.59 -9.56
N ASN A 83 4.88 -2.39 -10.62
CA ASN A 83 5.06 -3.10 -11.88
C ASN A 83 5.89 -2.34 -12.94
N GLY A 84 6.74 -1.40 -12.52
CA GLY A 84 7.54 -0.60 -13.43
C GLY A 84 6.79 0.60 -13.99
N VAL A 85 6.67 0.67 -15.30
CA VAL A 85 6.13 1.86 -15.97
C VAL A 85 4.61 1.96 -15.91
N THR A 86 3.91 0.86 -15.62
CA THR A 86 2.45 0.84 -15.53
C THR A 86 1.97 0.63 -14.11
N ILE A 87 0.90 1.34 -13.76
CA ILE A 87 0.17 1.12 -12.52
C ILE A 87 -0.50 -0.26 -12.54
N SER A 88 -0.60 -0.89 -11.37
CA SER A 88 -1.24 -2.19 -11.17
C SER A 88 -2.13 -2.20 -9.93
N ALA A 89 -2.83 -3.31 -9.70
CA ALA A 89 -3.70 -3.52 -8.55
C ALA A 89 -2.95 -3.37 -7.23
N ALA A 90 -1.67 -3.74 -7.17
CA ALA A 90 -0.83 -3.55 -6.00
C ALA A 90 -0.67 -2.05 -5.66
N ASP A 91 -0.42 -1.19 -6.65
CA ASP A 91 -0.28 0.26 -6.44
C ASP A 91 -1.59 0.86 -5.94
N LEU A 92 -2.72 0.47 -6.55
CA LEU A 92 -4.06 0.92 -6.17
C LEU A 92 -4.49 0.43 -4.78
N ALA A 93 -4.00 -0.74 -4.36
CA ALA A 93 -4.21 -1.26 -3.02
C ALA A 93 -3.31 -0.57 -1.98
N LEU A 94 -2.11 -0.13 -2.39
CA LEU A 94 -1.09 0.40 -1.49
C LEU A 94 -1.23 1.91 -1.27
N GLY A 95 -1.49 2.69 -2.32
CA GLY A 95 -1.56 4.15 -2.28
C GLY A 95 -2.46 4.69 -1.16
N PRO A 96 -3.73 4.23 -1.04
CA PRO A 96 -4.61 4.64 0.05
C PRO A 96 -4.05 4.31 1.44
N LYS A 97 -3.40 3.15 1.61
CA LYS A 97 -2.83 2.72 2.89
C LYS A 97 -1.63 3.59 3.30
N LEU A 98 -0.76 3.93 2.35
CA LEU A 98 0.37 4.83 2.56
C LEU A 98 -0.10 6.25 2.91
N TYR A 99 -1.14 6.75 2.23
CA TYR A 99 -1.75 8.03 2.57
C TYR A 99 -2.36 8.02 3.98
N HIS A 100 -3.06 6.95 4.35
CA HIS A 100 -3.57 6.77 5.71
C HIS A 100 -2.44 6.78 6.76
N MET A 101 -1.31 6.14 6.46
CA MET A 101 -0.14 6.14 7.34
C MET A 101 0.44 7.54 7.50
N GLU A 102 0.67 8.27 6.41
CA GLU A 102 1.21 9.64 6.44
C GLU A 102 0.37 10.56 7.34
N ILE A 103 -0.95 10.57 7.14
CA ILE A 103 -1.87 11.39 7.93
C ILE A 103 -1.90 10.95 9.40
N ALA A 104 -1.95 9.65 9.67
CA ALA A 104 -2.00 9.13 11.03
C ALA A 104 -0.71 9.44 11.81
N LEU A 105 0.46 9.27 11.19
CA LEU A 105 1.75 9.56 11.83
C LEU A 105 1.96 11.06 12.00
N GLY A 106 1.56 11.87 11.02
CA GLY A 106 1.56 13.33 11.15
C GLY A 106 0.72 13.79 12.34
N HIS A 107 -0.49 13.24 12.50
CA HIS A 107 -1.39 13.63 13.59
C HIS A 107 -0.97 13.10 14.97
N TYR A 108 -0.68 11.80 15.09
CA TYR A 108 -0.48 11.15 16.39
C TYR A 108 0.98 11.13 16.85
N LYS A 109 1.94 11.30 15.94
CA LYS A 109 3.38 11.25 16.25
C LYS A 109 4.11 12.54 15.91
N ASN A 110 3.44 13.53 15.31
CA ASN A 110 4.08 14.74 14.78
C ASN A 110 5.28 14.42 13.86
N CYS A 111 5.22 13.27 13.21
CA CYS A 111 6.27 12.78 12.32
C CYS A 111 5.78 12.96 10.89
N LEU A 112 6.34 13.95 10.19
CA LEU A 112 6.12 14.13 8.77
C LEU A 112 7.08 13.23 8.02
N PHE A 113 6.60 12.04 7.66
CA PHE A 113 7.22 11.31 6.57
C PHE A 113 6.96 12.11 5.30
N GLN A 114 7.97 12.86 4.84
CA GLN A 114 8.02 13.33 3.45
C GLN A 114 8.26 12.09 2.59
N ILE A 115 7.19 11.33 2.37
CA ILE A 115 7.20 10.23 1.44
C ILE A 115 7.24 10.87 0.05
N HIS A 116 8.44 11.12 -0.47
CA HIS A 116 8.65 11.53 -1.85
C HIS A 116 8.37 10.36 -2.79
N PHE A 117 7.14 9.83 -2.80
CA PHE A 117 6.68 9.07 -3.96
C PHE A 117 6.47 10.07 -5.09
N HIS A 118 7.40 10.10 -6.03
CA HIS A 118 7.16 10.68 -7.35
C HIS A 118 6.18 9.76 -8.06
N MET A 119 4.88 9.85 -7.73
CA MET A 119 3.80 9.28 -8.53
C MET A 119 3.44 10.24 -9.66
#